data_AF-A0A3B8UQS3-F1
#
_entry.id   AF-A0A3B8UQS3-F1
#
_cell.length_a   1.000
_cell.length_b   1.000
_cell.length_c   1.000
_cell.angle_alpha   90.00
_cell.angle_beta   90.00
_cell.angle_gamma   90.00
#
_symmetry.space_group_name_H-M   'P 1'
#
loop_
_entity.id
_entity.type
_entity.pdbx_description
1 polymer ?
#
loop_
_entity_poly.entity_id
_entity_poly.type
_entity_poly.pdbx_seq_one_letter_code
_entity_poly.pdbx_strand_id
1 'polypeptide(L)'
;MRDKMINKYIAKNHAGTVFTDSELKVIKEGNIDDMVTTFLDMNTEYYNKQMQSVLKIFTQFIGSDMELERIIYQKEYEGKFVGCQLMDGDIDVFLGIAGDDDDLLCVASVFSQEELSEFDSDAYDSICELINVINGAYATKLSYEDIEVALHPPVFYKDTQIKADNGMYVVT
;
A
#
# COMPACT_ATOMS: atom_id res chain seq x y z
N MET A 1 -10.90 -1.14 20.58
CA MET A 1 -10.29 -1.74 19.37
C MET A 1 -8.99 -1.03 19.14
N ARG A 2 -7.89 -1.73 18.79
CA ARG A 2 -6.74 -1.04 18.20
C ARG A 2 -7.27 -0.42 16.91
N ASP A 3 -7.22 0.89 16.76
CA ASP A 3 -7.72 1.51 15.54
C ASP A 3 -6.81 1.07 14.39
N LYS A 4 -7.42 0.51 13.35
CA LYS A 4 -6.70 -0.01 12.20
C LYS A 4 -6.89 0.98 11.06
N MET A 5 -5.85 1.15 10.26
CA MET A 5 -5.82 2.03 9.09
C MET A 5 -7.06 1.92 8.19
N ILE A 6 -7.68 0.74 8.08
CA ILE A 6 -8.84 0.47 7.22
C ILE A 6 -10.21 0.76 7.89
N ASN A 7 -10.29 0.91 9.22
CA ASN A 7 -11.58 0.98 9.94
C ASN A 7 -12.46 2.15 9.49
N LYS A 8 -11.87 3.34 9.33
CA LYS A 8 -12.60 4.53 8.90
C LYS A 8 -13.10 4.41 7.46
N TYR A 9 -12.30 3.82 6.57
CA TYR A 9 -12.72 3.50 5.22
C TYR A 9 -13.97 2.62 5.22
N ILE A 10 -13.97 1.55 6.02
CA ILE A 10 -15.11 0.63 6.13
C ILE A 10 -16.35 1.38 6.62
N ALA A 11 -16.22 2.16 7.69
CA ALA A 11 -17.33 2.93 8.25
C ALA A 11 -17.93 3.93 7.24
N LYS A 12 -17.08 4.59 6.43
CA LYS A 12 -17.49 5.56 5.41
C LYS A 12 -18.20 4.90 4.22
N ASN A 13 -17.68 3.77 3.73
CA ASN A 13 -18.20 3.12 2.52
C ASN A 13 -19.37 2.17 2.80
N HIS A 14 -19.55 1.75 4.05
CA HIS A 14 -20.70 0.95 4.49
C HIS A 14 -21.84 1.80 5.10
N ALA A 15 -21.77 3.13 4.96
CA ALA A 15 -22.73 4.08 5.51
C ALA A 15 -24.09 4.01 4.78
N GLY A 16 -24.93 3.06 5.18
CA GLY A 16 -26.29 2.88 4.66
C GLY A 16 -26.85 1.47 4.80
N THR A 17 -25.98 0.48 5.01
CA THR A 17 -26.33 -0.94 5.20
C THR A 17 -25.89 -1.40 6.59
N VAL A 18 -26.69 -2.30 7.19
CA VAL A 18 -26.30 -2.96 8.45
C VAL A 18 -25.25 -4.02 8.14
N PHE A 19 -24.15 -4.06 8.89
CA PHE A 19 -23.16 -5.12 8.75
C PHE A 19 -23.79 -6.49 9.00
N THR A 20 -23.47 -7.45 8.16
CA THR A 20 -23.81 -8.86 8.35
C THR A 20 -23.04 -9.46 9.53
N ASP A 21 -23.52 -10.58 10.08
CA ASP A 21 -22.82 -11.29 11.16
C ASP A 21 -21.40 -11.72 10.76
N SER A 22 -21.20 -12.09 9.49
CA SER A 22 -19.87 -12.41 8.94
C SER A 22 -18.95 -11.19 8.92
N GLU A 23 -19.43 -10.03 8.46
CA GLU A 23 -18.63 -8.81 8.43
C GLU A 23 -18.28 -8.33 9.85
N LEU A 24 -19.23 -8.42 10.78
CA LEU A 24 -18.98 -8.11 12.20
C LEU A 24 -17.92 -9.03 12.81
N LYS A 25 -17.91 -10.32 12.44
CA LYS A 25 -16.88 -11.26 12.86
C LYS A 25 -15.50 -10.85 12.34
N VAL A 26 -15.40 -10.51 11.04
CA VAL A 26 -14.15 -10.04 10.42
C VAL A 26 -13.62 -8.77 11.11
N ILE A 27 -14.49 -7.78 11.36
CA ILE A 27 -14.11 -6.55 12.08
C ILE A 27 -13.62 -6.86 13.50
N LYS A 28 -14.29 -7.78 14.20
CA LYS A 28 -13.94 -8.16 15.57
C LYS A 28 -12.61 -8.90 15.65
N GLU A 29 -12.36 -9.83 14.74
CA GLU A 29 -11.09 -10.57 14.65
C GLU A 29 -9.95 -9.66 14.19
N GLY A 30 -10.26 -8.72 13.30
CA GLY A 30 -9.33 -7.71 12.82
C GLY A 30 -8.18 -8.30 12.02
N ASN A 31 -8.34 -9.47 11.39
CA ASN A 31 -7.32 -9.99 10.49
C ASN A 31 -7.25 -9.10 9.23
N ILE A 32 -6.08 -8.55 8.90
CA ILE A 32 -5.91 -7.65 7.75
C ILE A 32 -6.28 -8.34 6.44
N ASP A 33 -5.96 -9.63 6.28
CA ASP A 33 -6.25 -10.37 5.05
C ASP A 33 -7.76 -10.48 4.83
N ASP A 34 -8.49 -10.87 5.88
CA ASP A 34 -9.94 -11.01 5.84
C ASP A 34 -10.62 -9.65 5.68
N MET A 35 -10.12 -8.60 6.35
CA MET A 35 -10.65 -7.24 6.22
C MET A 35 -10.50 -6.70 4.80
N VAL A 36 -9.33 -6.88 4.17
CA VAL A 36 -9.12 -6.45 2.78
C VAL A 36 -10.06 -7.20 1.85
N THR A 37 -10.13 -8.52 1.97
CA THR A 37 -10.94 -9.37 1.09
C THR A 37 -12.44 -9.09 1.24
N THR A 38 -12.89 -8.74 2.45
CA THR A 38 -14.30 -8.49 2.74
C THR A 38 -14.74 -7.08 2.33
N PHE A 39 -13.89 -6.07 2.54
CA PHE A 39 -14.32 -4.66 2.46
C PHE A 39 -13.67 -3.83 1.36
N LEU A 40 -12.57 -4.28 0.76
CA LEU A 40 -11.95 -3.58 -0.37
C LEU A 40 -12.42 -4.20 -1.68
N ASP A 41 -13.03 -3.37 -2.52
CA ASP A 41 -13.45 -3.76 -3.87
C ASP A 41 -12.36 -3.36 -4.87
N MET A 42 -11.36 -4.23 -5.03
CA MET A 42 -10.37 -4.14 -6.09
C MET A 42 -10.61 -5.30 -7.05
N ASN A 43 -10.69 -5.01 -8.35
CA ASN A 43 -11.17 -5.90 -9.40
C ASN A 43 -10.43 -7.24 -9.53
N THR A 44 -9.27 -7.41 -8.88
CA THR A 44 -8.48 -8.64 -8.92
C THR A 44 -7.98 -9.03 -7.53
N GLU A 45 -7.87 -10.33 -7.29
CA GLU A 45 -7.29 -10.87 -6.06
C GLU A 45 -5.82 -10.47 -5.90
N TYR A 46 -5.11 -10.24 -7.00
CA TYR A 46 -3.73 -9.77 -7.00
C TYR A 46 -3.59 -8.40 -6.31
N TYR A 47 -4.48 -7.45 -6.62
CA TYR A 47 -4.49 -6.15 -5.96
C TYR A 47 -4.86 -6.25 -4.48
N ASN A 48 -5.84 -7.09 -4.13
CA ASN A 48 -6.18 -7.34 -2.74
C ASN A 48 -4.98 -7.90 -1.96
N LYS A 49 -4.28 -8.90 -2.50
CA LYS A 49 -3.07 -9.47 -1.87
C LYS A 49 -1.94 -8.47 -1.73
N GLN A 50 -1.75 -7.58 -2.72
CA GLN A 50 -0.78 -6.48 -2.63
C GLN A 50 -1.17 -5.52 -1.49
N MET A 51 -2.43 -5.11 -1.42
CA MET A 51 -2.92 -4.22 -0.36
C MET A 51 -2.82 -4.83 1.03
N GLN A 52 -3.02 -6.14 1.15
CA GLN A 52 -2.76 -6.84 2.41
C GLN A 52 -1.30 -6.72 2.83
N SER A 53 -0.35 -6.85 1.90
CA SER A 53 1.08 -6.68 2.20
C SER A 53 1.39 -5.24 2.60
N VAL A 54 0.86 -4.24 1.87
CA VAL A 54 0.97 -2.82 2.21
C VAL A 54 0.46 -2.57 3.64
N LEU A 55 -0.79 -2.92 3.94
CA LEU A 55 -1.38 -2.65 5.24
C LEU A 55 -0.68 -3.37 6.40
N LYS A 56 -0.17 -4.59 6.18
CA LYS A 56 0.60 -5.32 7.20
C LYS A 56 1.91 -4.62 7.52
N ILE A 57 2.68 -4.25 6.50
CA ILE A 57 3.96 -3.55 6.69
C ILE A 57 3.73 -2.17 7.30
N PHE A 58 2.74 -1.41 6.84
CA PHE A 58 2.39 -0.12 7.43
C PHE A 58 1.95 -0.26 8.89
N THR A 59 1.11 -1.25 9.22
CA THR A 59 0.72 -1.51 10.61
C THR A 59 1.91 -1.90 11.49
N GLN A 60 2.89 -2.61 10.93
CA GLN A 60 4.06 -3.09 11.66
C GLN A 60 5.11 -1.99 11.90
N PHE A 61 5.37 -1.15 10.90
CA PHE A 61 6.51 -0.22 10.93
C PHE A 61 6.11 1.25 11.01
N ILE A 62 4.97 1.64 10.43
CA ILE A 62 4.53 3.04 10.42
C ILE A 62 3.58 3.34 11.59
N GLY A 63 2.74 2.38 11.95
CA GLY A 63 1.83 2.50 13.09
C GLY A 63 0.38 2.82 12.70
N SER A 64 -0.42 3.24 13.68
CA SER A 64 -1.88 3.36 13.59
C SER A 64 -2.40 4.74 13.21
N ASP A 65 -1.52 5.74 13.07
CA ASP A 65 -1.93 7.13 12.83
C ASP A 65 -2.24 7.43 11.35
N MET A 66 -1.88 6.49 10.47
CA MET A 66 -2.27 6.53 9.07
C MET A 66 -3.62 5.85 8.85
N GLU A 67 -4.41 6.43 7.94
CA GLU A 67 -5.78 6.01 7.65
C GLU A 67 -5.98 5.88 6.16
N LEU A 68 -6.63 4.80 5.74
CA LEU A 68 -7.07 4.64 4.36
C LEU A 68 -8.33 5.47 4.17
N GLU A 69 -8.30 6.46 3.29
CA GLU A 69 -9.41 7.36 3.00
C GLU A 69 -10.20 6.91 1.77
N ARG A 70 -9.50 6.57 0.67
CA ARG A 70 -10.11 6.29 -0.64
C ARG A 70 -9.30 5.28 -1.45
N ILE A 71 -10.00 4.58 -2.34
CA ILE A 71 -9.42 3.73 -3.37
C ILE A 71 -10.02 4.18 -4.70
N ILE A 72 -9.18 4.60 -5.63
CA ILE A 72 -9.59 5.15 -6.92
C ILE A 72 -8.85 4.42 -8.03
N TYR A 73 -9.59 3.95 -9.02
CA TYR A 73 -9.00 3.39 -10.24
C TYR A 73 -8.83 4.48 -11.29
N GLN A 74 -7.61 4.68 -11.76
CA GLN A 74 -7.27 5.71 -12.74
C GLN A 74 -6.16 5.25 -13.70
N LYS A 75 -6.05 5.88 -14.87
CA LYS A 75 -5.02 5.54 -15.87
C LYS A 75 -3.77 6.40 -15.80
N GLU A 76 -3.89 7.57 -15.20
CA GLU A 76 -2.81 8.53 -15.07
C GLU A 76 -2.72 8.97 -13.61
N TYR A 77 -1.51 9.18 -13.11
CA TYR A 77 -1.26 9.74 -11.79
C TYR A 77 -0.10 10.75 -11.89
N GLU A 78 -0.23 11.89 -11.22
CA GLU A 78 0.82 12.90 -11.12
C GLU A 78 1.22 13.02 -9.66
N GLY A 79 2.51 12.89 -9.39
CA GLY A 79 3.08 13.02 -8.05
C GLY A 79 4.34 13.87 -8.08
N LYS A 80 4.48 14.76 -7.09
CA LYS A 80 5.69 15.56 -6.91
C LYS A 80 6.90 14.67 -6.64
N PHE A 81 6.73 13.66 -5.81
CA PHE A 81 7.73 12.64 -5.53
C PHE A 81 7.12 11.25 -5.60
N VAL A 82 7.84 10.33 -6.21
CA VAL A 82 7.39 8.95 -6.40
C VAL A 82 8.57 8.00 -6.19
N GLY A 83 8.56 7.27 -5.08
CA GLY A 83 9.33 6.03 -4.96
C GLY A 83 8.52 4.90 -5.59
N CYS A 84 9.15 4.05 -6.40
CA CYS A 84 8.46 2.90 -6.98
C CYS A 84 9.40 1.73 -7.26
N GLN A 85 8.81 0.56 -7.44
CA GLN A 85 9.51 -0.65 -7.81
C GLN A 85 8.64 -1.50 -8.72
N LEU A 86 9.29 -2.13 -9.70
CA LEU A 86 8.70 -3.08 -10.61
C LEU A 86 9.03 -4.51 -10.21
N MET A 87 8.11 -5.42 -10.50
CA MET A 87 8.38 -6.85 -10.54
C MET A 87 7.89 -7.42 -11.87
N ASP A 88 8.64 -8.33 -12.47
CA ASP A 88 8.30 -9.04 -13.69
C ASP A 88 8.45 -10.56 -13.52
N GLY A 89 7.80 -11.34 -14.37
CA GLY A 89 7.78 -12.80 -14.27
C GLY A 89 6.47 -13.35 -14.84
N ASP A 90 5.78 -14.18 -14.05
CA ASP A 90 4.45 -14.68 -14.42
C ASP A 90 3.41 -13.55 -14.48
N ILE A 91 3.61 -12.49 -13.69
CA ILE A 91 2.83 -11.26 -13.73
C ILE A 91 3.75 -10.04 -13.65
N ASP A 92 3.31 -8.93 -14.24
CA ASP A 92 3.95 -7.63 -14.09
C ASP A 92 3.28 -6.85 -12.95
N VAL A 93 4.08 -6.31 -12.03
CA VAL A 93 3.60 -5.58 -10.86
C VAL A 93 4.31 -4.24 -10.78
N PHE A 94 3.53 -3.19 -10.54
CA PHE A 94 4.01 -1.86 -10.20
C PHE A 94 3.47 -1.48 -8.82
N LEU A 95 4.37 -1.11 -7.90
CA LEU A 95 4.02 -0.48 -6.64
C LEU A 95 4.76 0.85 -6.53
N GLY A 96 4.03 1.90 -6.17
CA GLY A 96 4.61 3.21 -5.87
C GLY A 96 4.07 3.78 -4.58
N ILE A 97 4.91 4.57 -3.89
CA ILE A 97 4.53 5.46 -2.79
C ILE A 97 4.86 6.87 -3.24
N ALA A 98 3.87 7.75 -3.19
CA ALA A 98 3.95 9.11 -3.70
C ALA A 98 3.34 10.11 -2.73
N GLY A 99 3.84 11.34 -2.74
CA GLY A 99 3.42 12.40 -1.84
C GLY A 99 4.26 13.67 -1.99
N ASP A 100 3.98 14.66 -1.16
CA ASP A 100 4.83 15.85 -1.01
C ASP A 100 5.98 15.59 -0.02
N ASP A 101 6.90 16.56 0.10
CA ASP A 101 8.11 16.43 0.94
C ASP A 101 7.76 16.04 2.38
N ASP A 102 6.86 16.79 3.03
CA ASP A 102 6.53 16.61 4.45
C ASP A 102 5.89 15.23 4.72
N ASP A 103 5.02 14.77 3.81
CA ASP A 103 4.33 13.49 3.94
C ASP A 103 5.31 12.32 3.82
N LEU A 104 6.16 12.34 2.79
CA LEU A 104 7.13 11.27 2.57
C LEU A 104 8.27 11.31 3.59
N LEU A 105 8.67 12.49 4.07
CA LEU A 105 9.66 12.63 5.13
C LEU A 105 9.16 12.03 6.45
N CYS A 106 7.87 12.20 6.75
CA CYS A 106 7.23 11.57 7.92
C CYS A 106 7.30 10.04 7.80
N VAL A 107 6.88 9.47 6.66
CA VAL A 107 6.92 8.03 6.44
C VAL A 107 8.36 7.50 6.51
N ALA A 108 9.31 8.17 5.87
CA ALA A 108 10.72 7.81 5.86
C ALA A 108 11.29 7.79 7.29
N SER A 109 11.07 8.87 8.06
CA SER A 109 11.57 9.01 9.44
C SER A 109 11.05 7.90 10.36
N VAL A 110 9.75 7.59 10.26
CA VAL A 110 9.15 6.54 11.08
C VAL A 110 9.69 5.16 10.69
N PHE A 111 9.84 4.90 9.39
CA PHE A 111 10.34 3.61 8.91
C PHE A 111 11.82 3.39 9.25
N SER A 112 12.68 4.38 9.05
CA SER A 112 14.10 4.32 9.37
C SER A 112 14.37 4.37 10.88
N GLN A 113 13.40 4.85 11.66
CA GLN A 113 13.56 5.17 13.09
C GLN A 113 14.60 6.28 13.33
N GLU A 114 14.72 7.20 12.37
CA GLU A 114 15.62 8.35 12.41
C GLU A 114 14.82 9.66 12.28
N GLU A 115 15.28 10.71 12.95
CA GLU A 115 14.71 12.05 12.77
C GLU A 115 15.27 12.70 11.49
N LEU A 116 14.64 12.40 10.35
CA LEU A 116 14.98 13.03 9.09
C LEU A 116 14.34 14.43 9.02
N SER A 117 15.15 15.43 8.69
CA SER A 117 14.72 16.84 8.66
C SER A 117 14.59 17.40 7.25
N GLU A 118 15.15 16.71 6.26
CA GLU A 118 15.10 17.08 4.85
C GLU A 118 14.80 15.85 4.00
N PHE A 119 14.05 16.05 2.91
CA PHE A 119 13.69 14.98 2.00
C PHE A 119 14.77 14.78 0.94
N ASP A 120 15.87 14.17 1.36
CA ASP A 120 17.11 13.95 0.58
C ASP A 120 17.41 12.45 0.36
N SER A 121 18.67 12.09 0.13
CA SER A 121 19.09 10.71 -0.15
C SER A 121 18.67 9.74 0.96
N ASP A 122 18.74 10.14 2.22
CA ASP A 122 18.47 9.22 3.33
C ASP A 122 16.97 8.93 3.41
N ALA A 123 16.15 9.95 3.12
CA ALA A 123 14.71 9.77 2.98
C ALA A 123 14.34 8.95 1.73
N TYR A 124 15.02 9.16 0.60
CA TYR A 124 14.79 8.39 -0.63
C TYR A 124 15.12 6.91 -0.43
N ASP A 125 16.24 6.61 0.20
CA ASP A 125 16.67 5.24 0.50
C ASP A 125 15.67 4.57 1.45
N SER A 126 15.19 5.30 2.46
CA SER A 126 14.18 4.79 3.40
C SER A 126 12.85 4.45 2.72
N ILE A 127 12.36 5.30 1.82
CA ILE A 127 11.14 5.02 1.04
C ILE A 127 11.35 3.85 0.08
N CYS A 128 12.51 3.79 -0.58
CA CYS A 128 12.84 2.69 -1.50
C CYS A 128 12.95 1.34 -0.77
N GLU A 129 13.53 1.33 0.43
CA GLU A 129 13.62 0.14 1.28
C GLU A 129 12.23 -0.30 1.76
N LEU A 130 11.37 0.64 2.18
CA LEU A 130 9.98 0.33 2.52
C LEU A 130 9.25 -0.34 1.36
N ILE A 131 9.38 0.18 0.15
CA ILE A 131 8.78 -0.40 -1.07
C ILE A 131 9.34 -1.81 -1.31
N ASN A 132 10.65 -2.00 -1.18
CA ASN A 132 11.30 -3.30 -1.34
C ASN A 132 10.76 -4.33 -0.34
N VAL A 133 10.61 -3.95 0.94
CA VAL A 133 10.04 -4.81 1.98
C VAL A 133 8.59 -5.21 1.66
N ILE A 134 7.77 -4.26 1.20
CA ILE A 134 6.37 -4.54 0.82
C ILE A 134 6.31 -5.53 -0.34
N ASN A 135 7.07 -5.27 -1.41
CA ASN A 135 7.08 -6.13 -2.57
C ASN A 135 7.72 -7.49 -2.28
N GLY A 136 8.72 -7.58 -1.41
CA GLY A 136 9.28 -8.85 -0.96
C GLY A 136 8.25 -9.70 -0.21
N ALA A 137 7.45 -9.07 0.66
CA ALA A 137 6.34 -9.73 1.33
C ALA A 137 5.26 -10.19 0.36
N TYR A 138 4.95 -9.40 -0.68
CA TYR A 138 4.00 -9.78 -1.71
C TYR A 138 4.51 -10.92 -2.61
N ALA A 139 5.75 -10.84 -3.10
CA ALA A 139 6.37 -11.90 -3.89
C ALA A 139 6.41 -13.23 -3.11
N THR A 140 6.64 -13.18 -1.80
CA THR A 140 6.55 -14.36 -0.92
C THR A 140 5.13 -14.94 -0.88
N LYS A 141 4.08 -14.10 -0.88
CA LYS A 141 2.70 -14.60 -0.95
C LYS A 141 2.41 -15.25 -2.31
N LEU A 142 2.85 -14.62 -3.40
CA LEU A 142 2.67 -15.15 -4.76
C LEU A 142 3.35 -16.51 -4.93
N SER A 143 4.54 -16.72 -4.36
CA SER A 143 5.25 -17.99 -4.48
C SER A 143 4.55 -19.17 -3.80
N TYR A 144 3.72 -18.92 -2.78
CA TYR A 144 2.86 -19.96 -2.19
C TYR A 144 1.75 -20.45 -3.14
N GLU A 145 1.52 -19.72 -4.22
CA GLU A 145 0.55 -20.04 -5.27
C GLU A 145 1.24 -20.39 -6.59
N ASP A 146 2.52 -20.74 -6.54
CA ASP A 146 3.36 -21.08 -7.70
C ASP A 146 3.44 -19.95 -8.75
N ILE A 147 3.35 -18.68 -8.30
CA ILE A 147 3.52 -17.48 -9.13
C ILE A 147 4.90 -16.89 -8.82
N GLU A 148 5.79 -16.89 -9.81
CA GLU A 148 7.16 -16.39 -9.69
C GLU A 148 7.29 -14.98 -10.25
N VAL A 149 7.90 -14.09 -9.46
CA VAL A 149 8.24 -12.72 -9.86
C VAL A 149 9.64 -12.35 -9.37
N ALA A 150 10.35 -11.54 -10.15
CA ALA A 150 11.65 -11.00 -9.82
C ALA A 150 11.53 -9.53 -9.43
N LEU A 151 12.15 -9.13 -8.30
CA LEU A 151 12.15 -7.75 -7.84
C LEU A 151 13.25 -6.96 -8.56
N HIS A 152 12.86 -5.90 -9.26
CA HIS A 152 13.82 -4.91 -9.77
C HIS A 152 14.31 -4.00 -8.65
N PRO A 153 15.45 -3.31 -8.80
CA PRO A 153 15.84 -2.27 -7.86
C PRO A 153 14.76 -1.18 -7.75
N PRO A 154 14.41 -0.73 -6.53
CA PRO A 154 13.52 0.42 -6.38
C PRO A 154 14.18 1.69 -6.93
N VAL A 155 13.37 2.60 -7.43
CA VAL A 155 13.79 3.86 -8.06
C VAL A 155 12.91 5.00 -7.59
N PHE A 156 13.50 6.20 -7.56
CA PHE A 156 12.83 7.39 -7.08
C PHE A 156 12.80 8.48 -8.16
N TYR A 157 11.65 9.10 -8.35
CA TYR A 157 11.43 10.14 -9.34
C TYR A 157 10.84 11.42 -8.73
N LYS A 158 11.18 12.55 -9.34
CA LYS A 158 10.66 13.89 -9.02
C LYS A 158 9.80 14.38 -10.18
N ASP A 159 8.74 15.13 -9.86
CA ASP A 159 7.81 15.76 -10.81
C ASP A 159 7.39 14.81 -11.94
N THR A 160 6.77 13.69 -11.55
CA THR A 160 6.56 12.54 -12.44
C THR A 160 5.10 12.27 -12.71
N GLN A 161 4.83 11.90 -13.96
CA GLN A 161 3.54 11.40 -14.41
C GLN A 161 3.65 9.90 -14.73
N ILE A 162 2.80 9.11 -14.11
CA ILE A 162 2.67 7.67 -14.35
C ILE A 162 1.49 7.47 -15.30
N LYS A 163 1.69 6.65 -16.33
CA LYS A 163 0.63 6.23 -17.26
C LYS A 163 0.56 4.71 -17.31
N ALA A 164 -0.63 4.17 -17.07
CA ALA A 164 -0.89 2.74 -17.12
C ALA A 164 -1.95 2.42 -18.17
N ASP A 165 -1.59 1.62 -19.17
CA ASP A 165 -2.50 1.20 -20.25
C ASP A 165 -3.75 0.50 -19.70
N ASN A 166 -3.51 -0.38 -18.73
CA ASN A 166 -4.50 -1.17 -18.01
C ASN A 166 -4.97 -0.52 -16.69
N GLY A 167 -4.65 0.76 -16.46
CA GLY A 167 -4.99 1.47 -15.23
C GLY A 167 -4.19 1.02 -14.00
N MET A 168 -4.39 1.76 -12.91
CA MET A 168 -3.79 1.51 -11.60
C MET A 168 -4.79 1.91 -10.50
N TYR A 169 -4.64 1.32 -9.33
CA TYR A 169 -5.33 1.78 -8.14
C TYR A 169 -4.45 2.76 -7.37
N VAL A 170 -5.02 3.93 -7.07
CA VAL A 170 -4.43 4.93 -6.18
C VAL A 170 -5.17 4.87 -4.85
N VAL A 171 -4.40 4.69 -3.78
CA VAL A 171 -4.90 4.60 -2.40
C VAL A 171 -4.34 5.77 -1.63
N THR A 172 -5.22 6.54 -1.00
CA THR A 172 -4.91 7.71 -0.16
C THR A 172 -5.50 7.51 1.21
#